data_AF-A0A954T3X7-F1
#
_entry.id   AF-A0A954T3X7-F1
#
_cell.length_a   1.000
_cell.length_b   1.000
_cell.length_c   1.000
_cell.angle_alpha   90.00
_cell.angle_beta   90.00
_cell.angle_gamma   90.00
#
_symmetry.space_group_name_H-M   'P 1'
#
loop_
_entity.id
_entity.type
_entity.pdbx_description
1 polymer ?
#
loop_
_entity_poly.entity_id
_entity_poly.type
_entity_poly.pdbx_seq_one_letter_code
_entity_poly.pdbx_strand_id
1 'polypeptide(L)' 'MIPETRRELIQILSELSEQFPDMRLGQLVSNLAMASRGADASATWDVEDKELLKAARRWLADRSVVSAE' A
#
# COMPACT_ATOMS: atom_id res chain seq x y z
N MET A 1 -1.10 14.21 17.33
CA MET A 1 0.08 13.47 16.84
C MET A 1 -0.43 12.34 15.95
N ILE A 2 0.19 12.11 14.80
CA ILE A 2 -0.21 11.03 13.88
C ILE A 2 0.23 9.68 14.49
N PRO A 3 -0.59 8.62 14.49
CA PRO A 3 -0.17 7.30 14.95
C PRO A 3 1.04 6.79 14.17
N GLU A 4 2.00 6.14 14.83
CA GLU A 4 3.22 5.67 14.17
C GLU A 4 2.94 4.72 12.99
N THR A 5 1.94 3.83 13.11
CA THR A 5 1.48 2.98 11.98
C THR A 5 1.12 3.81 10.74
N ARG A 6 0.43 4.94 10.92
CA ARG A 6 0.03 5.81 9.81
C ARG A 6 1.20 6.57 9.22
N ARG A 7 2.15 6.98 10.07
CA ARG A 7 3.40 7.60 9.62
C ARG A 7 4.19 6.63 8.73
N GLU A 8 4.37 5.39 9.17
CA GLU A 8 5.05 4.34 8.40
C GLU A 8 4.32 4.02 7.09
N LEU A 9 2.98 3.96 7.12
CA LEU A 9 2.18 3.75 5.91
C LEU A 9 2.40 4.87 4.88
N ILE A 10 2.37 6.13 5.31
CA ILE A 10 2.59 7.28 4.42
C ILE A 10 3.99 7.23 3.80
N GLN A 11 5.02 6.85 4.57
CA GLN A 11 6.40 6.69 4.06
C GLN A 11 6.46 5.64 2.96
N ILE A 12 5.90 4.45 3.21
CA ILE A 12 5.88 3.37 2.22
C ILE A 12 5.05 3.73 0.98
N LEU A 13 3.93 4.44 1.14
CA LEU A 13 3.14 4.92 0.00
C LEU A 13 3.95 5.90 -0.87
N SER A 14 4.84 6.70 -0.28
CA SER A 14 5.78 7.54 -1.02
C SER A 14 6.74 6.69 -1.85
N GLU A 15 7.38 5.69 -1.23
CA GLU A 15 8.30 4.77 -1.92
C GLU A 15 7.61 4.02 -3.08
N LEU A 16 6.38 3.53 -2.85
CA LEU A 16 5.59 2.87 -3.90
C LEU A 16 5.21 3.84 -5.02
N SER A 17 4.92 5.11 -4.70
CA SER A 17 4.61 6.12 -5.73
C SER A 17 5.81 6.42 -6.62
N GLU A 18 7.04 6.37 -6.07
CA GLU A 18 8.28 6.49 -6.85
C GLU A 18 8.50 5.28 -7.76
N GLN A 19 8.15 4.08 -7.31
CA GLN A 19 8.27 2.85 -8.12
C GLN A 19 7.18 2.72 -9.19
N PHE A 20 6.01 3.32 -8.96
CA PHE A 20 4.86 3.27 -9.86
C PHE A 20 4.38 4.69 -10.23
N PRO A 21 5.20 5.50 -10.91
CA PRO A 21 4.89 6.91 -11.16
C PRO A 21 3.63 7.11 -12.01
N ASP A 22 3.28 6.14 -12.84
CA ASP A 22 2.07 6.17 -13.68
C ASP A 22 0.79 5.80 -12.91
N MET A 23 0.92 5.21 -11.71
CA MET A 23 -0.22 4.85 -10.88
C MET A 23 -0.62 6.03 -9.99
N ARG A 24 -1.83 6.56 -10.22
CA ARG A 24 -2.40 7.61 -9.36
C ARG A 24 -2.48 7.13 -7.90
N LEU A 25 -2.17 8.01 -6.95
CA LEU A 25 -2.19 7.68 -5.50
C LEU A 25 -3.50 7.02 -5.04
N GLY A 26 -4.65 7.53 -5.46
CA GLY A 26 -5.95 6.93 -5.10
C GLY A 26 -6.12 5.50 -5.63
N GLN A 27 -5.58 5.21 -6.82
CA GLN A 27 -5.58 3.86 -7.38
C GLN A 27 -4.66 2.93 -6.58
N LEU A 28 -3.46 3.41 -6.21
CA LEU A 28 -2.53 2.66 -5.37
C LEU A 28 -3.19 2.24 -4.05
N VAL A 29 -3.79 3.20 -3.34
CA VAL A 29 -4.49 2.93 -2.07
C VAL A 29 -5.64 1.93 -2.26
N SER A 30 -6.46 2.10 -3.30
CA SER A 30 -7.57 1.17 -3.59
C SER A 30 -7.07 -0.25 -3.88
N ASN A 31 -5.96 -0.39 -4.63
CA ASN A 31 -5.39 -1.70 -4.91
C ASN A 31 -4.86 -2.38 -3.65
N LEU A 32 -4.20 -1.62 -2.77
CA LEU A 32 -3.70 -2.13 -1.48
C LEU A 32 -4.86 -2.54 -0.55
N ALA A 33 -5.97 -1.79 -0.57
CA ALA A 33 -7.18 -2.14 0.17
C ALA A 33 -7.76 -3.47 -0.34
N MET A 34 -7.91 -3.61 -1.66
CA MET A 34 -8.36 -4.86 -2.27
C MET A 34 -7.40 -6.03 -2.00
N ALA A 35 -6.08 -5.80 -2.01
CA ALA A 35 -5.09 -6.82 -1.67
C ALA A 35 -5.15 -7.24 -0.19
N SER A 36 -5.68 -6.39 0.68
CA SER A 36 -5.80 -6.65 2.12
C SER A 36 -7.08 -7.41 2.47
N ARG A 37 -8.22 -6.99 1.90
CA ARG A 37 -9.56 -7.48 2.28
C ARG A 37 -10.32 -8.22 1.18
N GLY A 38 -9.75 -8.32 -0.02
CA GLY A 38 -10.40 -8.92 -1.19
C GLY A 38 -11.14 -7.88 -2.05
N ALA A 39 -11.75 -8.36 -3.13
CA ALA A 39 -12.44 -7.51 -4.12
C ALA A 39 -13.84 -7.07 -3.67
N ASP A 40 -13.98 -6.64 -2.42
CA ASP A 40 -15.21 -6.05 -1.90
C ASP A 40 -15.22 -4.54 -2.12
N ALA A 41 -16.37 -3.98 -2.49
CA ALA A 41 -16.51 -2.54 -2.74
C ALA A 41 -16.29 -1.69 -1.47
N SER A 42 -16.50 -2.27 -0.28
CA SER A 42 -16.24 -1.63 1.01
C SER A 42 -14.77 -1.72 1.43
N ALA A 43 -13.95 -2.53 0.76
CA ALA A 43 -12.56 -2.76 1.15
C ALA A 43 -11.77 -1.45 1.31
N THR A 44 -11.95 -0.49 0.40
CA THR A 44 -11.26 0.82 0.47
C THR A 44 -11.75 1.69 1.64
N TRP A 45 -13.00 1.54 2.07
CA TRP A 45 -13.58 2.31 3.18
C TRP A 45 -13.29 1.70 4.54
N ASP A 46 -13.28 0.38 4.63
CA ASP A 46 -13.19 -0.33 5.91
C ASP A 46 -11.76 -0.73 6.29
N VAL A 47 -10.80 -0.65 5.36
CA VAL A 47 -9.42 -1.07 5.61
C VAL A 47 -8.73 -0.15 6.62
N GLU A 48 -8.03 -0.76 7.57
CA GLU A 48 -7.31 -0.06 8.62
C GLU A 48 -5.84 0.21 8.25
N ASP A 49 -5.22 1.21 8.89
CA ASP A 49 -3.82 1.59 8.68
C ASP A 49 -2.86 0.37 8.72
N LYS A 50 -3.09 -0.57 9.66
CA LYS A 50 -2.27 -1.78 9.83
C LYS A 50 -2.40 -2.77 8.67
N GLU A 51 -3.60 -2.90 8.12
CA GLU A 51 -3.87 -3.81 7.01
C GLU A 51 -3.25 -3.27 5.72
N LEU A 52 -3.46 -1.98 5.44
CA LEU A 52 -2.80 -1.27 4.34
C LEU A 52 -1.28 -1.37 4.45
N LEU A 53 -0.72 -1.11 5.63
CA LEU A 53 0.74 -1.20 5.86
C LEU A 53 1.28 -2.61 5.58
N LYS A 54 0.53 -3.65 5.96
CA LYS A 54 0.91 -5.04 5.68
C LYS A 54 0.90 -5.34 4.19
N ALA A 55 -0.12 -4.90 3.43
CA ALA A 55 -0.17 -5.08 1.99
C ALA A 55 0.94 -4.29 1.27
N ALA A 56 1.17 -3.04 1.68
CA ALA A 56 2.16 -2.18 1.07
C ALA A 56 3.60 -2.72 1.25
N ARG A 57 3.92 -3.26 2.44
CA ARG A 57 5.19 -3.96 2.70
C ARG A 57 5.39 -5.19 1.83
N ARG A 58 4.32 -5.97 1.58
CA ARG A 58 4.38 -7.13 0.69
C ARG A 58 4.71 -6.71 -0.73
N TRP A 59 4.04 -5.68 -1.25
CA TRP A 59 4.32 -5.14 -2.58
C TRP A 59 5.77 -4.64 -2.74
N LEU A 60 6.28 -3.92 -1.74
CA LEU A 60 7.70 -3.51 -1.73
C LEU A 60 8.65 -4.71 -1.74
N ALA A 61 8.37 -5.72 -0.90
CA ALA A 61 9.21 -6.91 -0.81
C ALA A 61 9.20 -7.72 -2.12
N ASP A 62 8.03 -7.96 -2.70
CA ASP A 62 7.88 -8.73 -3.94
C ASP A 62 8.67 -8.10 -5.09
N ARG A 63 8.75 -6.76 -5.16
CA ARG A 63 9.55 -6.05 -6.18
C ARG A 63 11.03 -5.95 -5.89
N SER A 64 11.43 -5.88 -4.62
CA SER A 64 12.86 -5.93 -4.26
C SER A 64 13.52 -7.23 -4.70
N VAL A 65 12.74 -8.31 -4.79
CA VAL A 65 13.22 -9.62 -5.29
C VAL A 65 13.35 -9.62 -6.82
N VAL A 66 12.42 -8.98 -7.54
CA VAL A 66 12.40 -8.97 -9.02
C VAL A 66 13.44 -8.01 -9.64
N SER A 67 13.89 -6.98 -8.93
CA SER A 67 14.89 -6.03 -9.44
C SER A 67 16.35 -6.48 -9.21
N ALA A 68 16.57 -7.63 -8.56
CA ALA A 68 17.89 -8.15 -8.20
C ALA A 68 18.39 -9.27 -9.15
N GLU A 69 17.69 -9.51 -10.26
CA GLU A 69 18.06 -10.43 -11.36
C GLU A 69 18.38 -9.66 -12.64
#